data_AF-A0A139TQC1-F1
#
_entry.id   AF-A0A139TQC1-F1
#
_cell.length_a   1.000
_cell.length_b   1.000
_cell.length_c   1.000
_cell.angle_alpha   90.00
_cell.angle_beta   90.00
_cell.angle_gamma   90.00
#
_symmetry.space_group_name_H-M   'P 1'
#
loop_
_entity.id
_entity.type
_entity.pdbx_description
1 polymer ?
#
loop_
_entity_poly.entity_id
_entity_poly.type
_entity_poly.pdbx_seq_one_letter_code
_entity_poly.pdbx_strand_id
1 'polypeptide(L)'
;MLQSPYYNQDVSIWKTITEDLVASHPLSTQDLKKCVLEAWDEIFQSSIGNYKIGLDIQPKPQIMGFLLHELIPLKLAQQYPSQWRIDKEKKDKDIVYMLDEKFSIEIKTSSNSSKVFANRSYAQTSTTGKRTKDKSGYYLLVNYQKFSNSLTTPQILKIRFGWLDEQDWKGQESQTGQQANLSPDIYEHKFISIL
;
A
#
# COMPACT_ATOMS: atom_id res chain seq x y z
N MET A 1 14.22 14.41 -7.74
CA MET A 1 13.85 13.71 -6.49
C MET A 1 12.88 14.62 -5.78
N LEU A 2 11.72 14.12 -5.37
CA LEU A 2 10.87 14.85 -4.43
C LEU A 2 11.66 15.02 -3.14
N GLN A 3 11.77 16.24 -2.64
CA GLN A 3 12.39 16.51 -1.34
C GLN A 3 11.49 15.88 -0.27
N SER A 4 12.08 15.09 0.64
CA SER A 4 11.32 14.49 1.74
C SER A 4 10.64 15.60 2.55
N PRO A 5 9.33 15.49 2.82
CA PRO A 5 8.62 16.45 3.67
C PRO A 5 9.09 16.38 5.13
N TYR A 6 9.79 15.31 5.51
CA TYR A 6 10.35 15.10 6.85
C TYR A 6 11.83 15.50 6.94
N TYR A 7 12.43 16.02 5.86
CA TYR A 7 13.84 16.37 5.83
C TYR A 7 14.18 17.46 6.87
N ASN A 8 15.16 17.17 7.73
CA ASN A 8 15.58 18.01 8.87
C ASN A 8 14.45 18.37 9.85
N GLN A 9 13.37 17.59 9.88
CA GLN A 9 12.26 17.76 10.83
C GLN A 9 12.44 16.82 12.02
N ASP A 10 12.16 17.32 13.22
CA ASP A 10 12.15 16.49 14.43
C ASP A 10 11.02 15.45 14.38
N VAL A 11 11.23 14.28 14.97
CA VAL A 11 10.23 13.18 14.96
C VAL A 11 8.92 13.63 15.61
N SER A 12 8.97 14.51 16.61
CA SER A 12 7.78 15.03 17.31
C SER A 12 6.80 15.76 16.39
N ILE A 13 7.25 16.31 15.26
CA ILE A 13 6.41 17.04 14.31
C ILE A 13 6.03 16.22 13.08
N TRP A 14 6.59 15.01 12.90
CA TRP A 14 6.30 14.16 11.75
C TRP A 14 4.81 13.84 11.64
N LYS A 15 4.13 13.63 12.78
CA LYS A 15 2.70 13.33 12.77
C LYS A 15 1.88 14.45 12.13
N THR A 16 2.15 15.69 12.52
CA THR A 16 1.47 16.88 11.97
C THR A 16 1.75 17.04 10.47
N ILE A 17 3.00 16.84 10.05
CA ILE A 17 3.35 16.84 8.63
C ILE A 17 2.54 15.79 7.86
N THR A 18 2.39 14.58 8.40
CA THR A 18 1.58 13.52 7.77
C THR A 18 0.11 13.91 7.68
N GLU A 19 -0.45 14.52 8.73
CA GLU A 19 -1.84 15.00 8.72
C GLU A 19 -2.07 16.02 7.60
N ASP A 20 -1.15 16.98 7.42
CA ASP A 20 -1.22 17.97 6.35
C ASP A 20 -1.06 17.34 4.95
N LEU A 21 -0.13 16.39 4.79
CA LEU A 21 0.04 15.65 3.54
C LEU A 21 -1.22 14.86 3.18
N VAL A 22 -1.82 14.17 4.14
CA VAL A 22 -3.05 13.39 3.93
C VAL A 22 -4.24 14.31 3.64
N ALA A 23 -4.34 15.46 4.32
CA ALA A 23 -5.41 16.44 4.10
C ALA A 23 -5.31 17.13 2.73
N SER A 24 -4.10 17.33 2.21
CA SER A 24 -3.86 17.95 0.90
C SER A 24 -3.94 16.97 -0.28
N HIS A 25 -4.09 15.67 -0.01
CA HIS A 25 -4.15 14.65 -1.05
C HIS A 25 -5.49 14.72 -1.83
N PRO A 26 -5.51 14.56 -3.17
CA PRO A 26 -6.75 14.69 -3.97
C PRO A 26 -7.81 13.62 -3.69
N LEU A 27 -7.41 12.43 -3.22
CA LEU A 27 -8.34 11.42 -2.70
C LEU A 27 -8.53 11.59 -1.20
N SER A 28 -9.80 11.59 -0.76
CA SER A 28 -10.15 11.60 0.64
C SER A 28 -9.81 10.26 1.31
N THR A 29 -9.53 10.30 2.62
CA THR A 29 -9.34 9.08 3.43
C THR A 29 -10.59 8.20 3.44
N GLN A 30 -11.78 8.79 3.34
CA GLN A 30 -13.04 8.05 3.25
C GLN A 30 -13.16 7.28 1.95
N ASP A 31 -12.80 7.89 0.82
CA ASP A 31 -12.80 7.22 -0.49
C ASP A 31 -11.80 6.06 -0.53
N LEU A 32 -10.59 6.28 0.00
CA LEU A 32 -9.57 5.23 0.09
C LEU A 32 -10.05 4.06 0.95
N LYS A 33 -10.59 4.35 2.14
CA LYS A 33 -11.16 3.34 3.04
C LYS A 33 -12.26 2.55 2.35
N LYS A 34 -13.22 3.26 1.75
CA LYS A 34 -14.36 2.65 1.06
C LYS A 34 -13.90 1.74 -0.07
N CYS A 35 -13.01 2.22 -0.93
CA CYS A 35 -12.46 1.44 -2.04
C CYS A 35 -11.79 0.14 -1.57
N VAL A 36 -10.97 0.19 -0.51
CA VAL A 36 -10.31 -1.00 0.03
C VAL A 36 -11.33 -2.02 0.56
N LEU A 37 -12.34 -1.58 1.30
CA LEU A 37 -13.36 -2.47 1.86
C LEU A 37 -14.23 -3.08 0.75
N GLU A 38 -14.65 -2.30 -0.23
CA GLU A 38 -15.40 -2.79 -1.39
C GLU A 38 -14.57 -3.78 -2.22
N ALA A 39 -13.29 -3.50 -2.47
CA ALA A 39 -12.38 -4.43 -3.15
C ALA A 39 -12.26 -5.75 -2.38
N TRP A 40 -12.20 -5.70 -1.05
CA TRP A 40 -12.17 -6.90 -0.22
C TRP A 40 -13.47 -7.71 -0.35
N ASP A 41 -14.63 -7.05 -0.23
CA ASP A 41 -15.93 -7.72 -0.34
C ASP A 41 -16.14 -8.33 -1.73
N GLU A 42 -15.72 -7.65 -2.79
CA GLU A 42 -15.81 -8.13 -4.18
C GLU A 42 -14.98 -9.40 -4.40
N ILE A 43 -13.85 -9.57 -3.71
CA ILE A 43 -13.08 -10.83 -3.76
C ILE A 43 -13.95 -12.02 -3.30
N PHE A 44 -14.73 -11.86 -2.22
CA PHE A 44 -15.60 -12.93 -1.70
C PHE A 44 -16.88 -13.12 -2.52
N GLN A 45 -17.34 -12.07 -3.20
CA GLN A 45 -18.49 -12.18 -4.12
C GLN A 45 -18.11 -12.87 -5.44
N SER A 46 -16.82 -12.84 -5.79
CA SER A 46 -16.26 -13.40 -7.02
C SER A 46 -16.31 -14.94 -7.07
N SER A 47 -16.27 -15.47 -8.29
CA SER A 47 -16.16 -16.90 -8.58
C SER A 47 -14.94 -17.20 -9.45
N ILE A 48 -14.37 -18.38 -9.29
CA ILE A 48 -13.41 -18.96 -10.25
C ILE A 48 -14.06 -20.22 -10.81
N GLY A 49 -14.55 -20.13 -12.06
CA GLY A 49 -15.45 -21.15 -12.61
C GLY A 49 -16.73 -21.24 -11.76
N ASN A 50 -17.09 -22.46 -11.35
CA ASN A 50 -18.26 -22.70 -10.51
C ASN A 50 -17.98 -22.55 -8.99
N TYR A 51 -16.75 -22.23 -8.60
CA TYR A 51 -16.32 -22.25 -7.20
C TYR A 51 -16.23 -20.83 -6.62
N LYS A 52 -16.62 -20.67 -5.36
CA LYS A 52 -16.64 -19.39 -4.63
C LYS A 52 -15.43 -19.24 -3.70
N ILE A 53 -14.85 -18.03 -3.68
CA ILE A 53 -13.80 -17.67 -2.72
C ILE A 53 -14.44 -17.51 -1.33
N GLY A 54 -13.83 -18.09 -0.31
CA GLY A 54 -14.34 -18.12 1.07
C GLY A 54 -15.35 -19.23 1.37
N LEU A 55 -15.78 -19.98 0.35
CA LEU A 55 -16.60 -21.17 0.52
C LEU A 55 -15.86 -22.41 0.02
N ASP A 56 -15.59 -22.47 -1.28
CA ASP A 56 -14.93 -23.62 -1.92
C ASP A 56 -13.42 -23.42 -2.04
N ILE A 57 -12.99 -22.17 -2.21
CA ILE A 57 -11.58 -21.79 -2.39
C ILE A 57 -11.14 -20.92 -1.22
N GLN A 58 -10.02 -21.27 -0.59
CA GLN A 58 -9.39 -20.50 0.48
C GLN A 58 -7.98 -20.08 0.05
N PRO A 59 -7.84 -18.94 -0.67
CA PRO A 59 -6.57 -18.53 -1.22
C PRO A 59 -5.50 -18.29 -0.13
N LYS A 60 -4.24 -18.55 -0.48
CA LYS A 60 -3.11 -18.17 0.37
C LYS A 60 -3.06 -16.64 0.52
N PRO A 61 -2.50 -16.10 1.62
CA PRO A 61 -2.35 -14.66 1.80
C PRO A 61 -1.79 -13.91 0.60
N GLN A 62 -0.77 -14.45 -0.07
CA GLN A 62 -0.15 -13.83 -1.24
C GLN A 62 -1.15 -13.58 -2.37
N ILE A 63 -2.11 -14.49 -2.57
CA ILE A 63 -3.15 -14.35 -3.58
C ILE A 63 -4.16 -13.28 -3.17
N MET A 64 -4.59 -13.25 -1.90
CA MET A 64 -5.47 -12.20 -1.39
C MET A 64 -4.82 -10.82 -1.49
N GLY A 65 -3.52 -10.74 -1.15
CA GLY A 65 -2.74 -9.53 -1.26
C GLY A 65 -2.58 -9.05 -2.71
N PHE A 66 -2.40 -9.98 -3.66
CA PHE A 66 -2.37 -9.69 -5.09
C PHE A 66 -3.73 -9.17 -5.59
N LEU A 67 -4.83 -9.83 -5.26
CA LEU A 67 -6.17 -9.39 -5.67
C LEU A 67 -6.50 -7.97 -5.17
N LEU A 68 -6.14 -7.65 -3.93
CA LEU A 68 -6.27 -6.28 -3.42
C LEU A 68 -5.41 -5.28 -4.22
N HIS A 69 -4.19 -5.67 -4.56
CA HIS A 69 -3.26 -4.86 -5.34
C HIS A 69 -3.81 -4.53 -6.73
N GLU A 70 -4.53 -5.46 -7.36
CA GLU A 70 -5.16 -5.26 -8.66
C GLU A 70 -6.49 -4.48 -8.56
N LEU A 71 -7.36 -4.85 -7.62
CA LEU A 71 -8.72 -4.31 -7.56
C LEU A 71 -8.76 -2.86 -7.07
N ILE A 72 -7.95 -2.48 -6.08
CA ILE A 72 -7.99 -1.12 -5.53
C ILE A 72 -7.67 -0.05 -6.60
N PRO A 73 -6.57 -0.17 -7.39
CA PRO A 73 -6.30 0.77 -8.48
C PRO A 73 -7.37 0.77 -9.56
N LEU A 74 -7.86 -0.40 -9.97
CA LEU A 74 -8.91 -0.51 -10.99
C LEU A 74 -10.18 0.23 -10.56
N LYS A 75 -10.61 0.07 -9.30
CA LYS A 75 -11.79 0.74 -8.76
C LYS A 75 -11.63 2.25 -8.69
N LEU A 76 -10.49 2.75 -8.20
CA LEU A 76 -10.23 4.19 -8.15
C LEU A 76 -10.18 4.81 -9.56
N ALA A 77 -9.54 4.13 -10.51
CA ALA A 77 -9.50 4.56 -11.90
C ALA A 77 -10.90 4.55 -12.54
N GLN A 78 -11.74 3.56 -12.21
CA GLN A 78 -13.12 3.52 -12.70
C GLN A 78 -13.99 4.62 -12.08
N GLN A 79 -13.81 4.92 -10.79
CA GLN A 79 -14.56 5.95 -10.08
C GLN A 79 -14.17 7.36 -10.53
N TYR A 80 -12.90 7.58 -10.88
CA TYR A 80 -12.34 8.88 -11.24
C TYR A 80 -11.50 8.82 -12.54
N PRO A 81 -12.10 8.44 -13.68
CA PRO A 81 -11.36 8.06 -14.89
C PRO A 81 -10.61 9.20 -15.58
N SER A 82 -10.98 10.45 -15.33
CA SER A 82 -10.26 11.64 -15.84
C SER A 82 -9.08 12.08 -14.96
N GLN A 83 -8.93 11.48 -13.78
CA GLN A 83 -7.95 11.90 -12.78
C GLN A 83 -6.98 10.78 -12.40
N TRP A 84 -7.44 9.53 -12.38
CA TRP A 84 -6.68 8.40 -11.89
C TRP A 84 -6.60 7.28 -12.93
N ARG A 85 -5.46 6.60 -12.97
CA ARG A 85 -5.24 5.41 -13.80
C ARG A 85 -4.44 4.36 -13.03
N ILE A 86 -4.50 3.12 -13.50
CA ILE A 86 -3.57 2.06 -13.09
C ILE A 86 -2.15 2.32 -13.66
N ASP A 87 -1.16 1.64 -13.09
CA ASP A 87 0.20 1.64 -13.60
C ASP A 87 0.27 1.07 -15.04
N LYS A 88 1.23 1.57 -15.82
CA LYS A 88 1.49 1.13 -17.21
C LYS A 88 2.97 0.90 -17.46
N GLU A 89 3.81 1.71 -16.84
CA GLU A 89 5.26 1.63 -16.95
C GLU A 89 5.88 1.15 -15.64
N LYS A 90 7.07 0.52 -15.71
CA LYS A 90 7.80 0.04 -14.51
C LYS A 90 8.10 1.12 -13.46
N LYS A 91 8.09 2.39 -13.87
CA LYS A 91 8.35 3.55 -13.00
C LYS A 91 7.10 4.05 -12.27
N ASP A 92 5.92 3.67 -12.75
CA ASP A 92 4.66 4.14 -12.21
C ASP A 92 4.45 3.60 -10.80
N LYS A 93 3.81 4.40 -9.94
CA LYS A 93 3.16 3.90 -8.72
C LYS A 93 1.92 3.10 -9.10
N ASP A 94 1.42 2.29 -8.17
CA ASP A 94 0.32 1.36 -8.42
C ASP A 94 -1.00 2.10 -8.78
N ILE A 95 -1.22 3.29 -8.19
CA ILE A 95 -2.32 4.19 -8.54
C ILE A 95 -1.72 5.54 -8.98
N VAL A 96 -1.89 5.92 -10.25
CA VAL A 96 -1.28 7.13 -10.80
C VAL A 96 -2.28 8.28 -10.88
N TYR A 97 -1.93 9.41 -10.26
CA TYR A 97 -2.67 10.66 -10.43
C TYR A 97 -2.21 11.37 -11.71
N MET A 98 -3.09 11.48 -12.70
CA MET A 98 -2.74 11.97 -14.04
C MET A 98 -2.49 13.47 -14.10
N LEU A 99 -3.01 14.24 -13.13
CA LEU A 99 -2.85 15.69 -13.11
C LEU A 99 -1.53 16.13 -12.44
N ASP A 100 -1.00 15.33 -11.52
CA ASP A 100 0.31 15.54 -10.89
C ASP A 100 0.81 14.24 -10.24
N GLU A 101 1.79 13.58 -10.88
CA GLU A 101 2.24 12.26 -10.45
C GLU A 101 2.80 12.22 -9.01
N LYS A 102 3.12 13.36 -8.38
CA LYS A 102 3.56 13.41 -6.97
C LYS A 102 2.52 12.91 -5.97
N PHE A 103 1.23 12.91 -6.35
CA PHE A 103 0.13 12.35 -5.56
C PHE A 103 -0.17 10.89 -5.90
N SER A 104 0.65 10.24 -6.73
CA SER A 104 0.47 8.83 -7.03
C SER A 104 0.79 7.96 -5.80
N ILE A 105 0.08 6.84 -5.67
CA ILE A 105 0.05 6.02 -4.46
C ILE A 105 0.64 4.65 -4.73
N GLU A 106 1.53 4.21 -3.85
CA GLU A 106 1.99 2.81 -3.77
C GLU A 106 1.12 2.03 -2.78
N ILE A 107 0.72 0.81 -3.13
CA ILE A 107 -0.02 -0.09 -2.27
C ILE A 107 0.95 -1.10 -1.64
N LYS A 108 0.76 -1.40 -0.35
CA LYS A 108 1.41 -2.54 0.31
C LYS A 108 0.40 -3.28 1.17
N THR A 109 0.25 -4.57 0.91
CA THR A 109 -0.71 -5.42 1.61
C THR A 109 0.02 -6.50 2.41
N SER A 110 -0.55 -6.92 3.54
CA SER A 110 0.04 -7.98 4.37
C SER A 110 -0.97 -8.72 5.23
N SER A 111 -0.80 -10.03 5.36
CA SER A 111 -1.55 -10.83 6.35
C SER A 111 -0.95 -10.78 7.76
N ASN A 112 0.10 -9.98 7.98
CA ASN A 112 0.52 -9.64 9.34
C ASN A 112 -0.49 -8.64 9.92
N SER A 113 -0.78 -8.72 11.22
CA SER A 113 -1.81 -7.88 11.85
C SER A 113 -1.47 -6.40 11.94
N SER A 114 -0.19 -6.02 11.79
CA SER A 114 0.26 -4.64 12.01
C SER A 114 1.39 -4.15 11.10
N LYS A 115 2.15 -5.05 10.49
CA LYS A 115 3.32 -4.70 9.66
C LYS A 115 3.04 -4.95 8.19
N VAL A 116 3.69 -4.18 7.33
CA VAL A 116 3.82 -4.47 5.89
C VAL A 116 5.29 -4.75 5.56
N PHE A 117 5.49 -5.41 4.44
CA PHE A 117 6.82 -5.77 3.94
C PHE A 117 6.91 -5.36 2.48
N ALA A 118 8.10 -4.96 2.06
CA ALA A 118 8.42 -4.73 0.66
C ALA A 118 9.48 -5.72 0.20
N ASN A 119 9.72 -5.79 -1.10
CA ASN A 119 10.83 -6.57 -1.65
C ASN A 119 12.16 -5.98 -1.19
N ARG A 120 13.19 -6.82 -1.05
CA ARG A 120 14.55 -6.38 -0.67
C ARG A 120 15.07 -5.20 -1.50
N SER A 121 14.70 -5.13 -2.77
CA SER A 121 15.07 -4.03 -3.67
C SER A 121 14.69 -2.65 -3.14
N TYR A 122 13.73 -2.56 -2.21
CA TYR A 122 13.35 -1.31 -1.57
C TYR A 122 14.45 -0.71 -0.72
N ALA A 123 15.23 -1.54 -0.03
CA ALA A 123 16.34 -1.12 0.82
C ALA A 123 17.69 -1.04 0.08
N GLN A 124 17.71 -1.29 -1.23
CA GLN A 124 18.92 -1.24 -2.05
C GLN A 124 18.95 0.02 -2.90
N THR A 125 20.04 0.76 -2.79
CA THR A 125 20.36 1.88 -3.68
C THR A 125 20.91 1.34 -4.99
N SER A 126 20.40 1.85 -6.12
CA SER A 126 20.90 1.49 -7.45
C SER A 126 22.40 1.77 -7.56
N THR A 127 23.20 0.73 -7.85
CA THR A 127 24.64 0.83 -8.08
C THR A 127 25.00 1.33 -9.48
N THR A 128 24.06 1.32 -10.41
CA THR A 128 24.27 1.66 -11.83
C THR A 128 23.76 3.06 -12.20
N GLY A 129 23.27 3.83 -11.22
CA GLY A 129 22.70 5.17 -11.43
C GLY A 129 21.33 5.20 -12.12
N LYS A 130 20.92 4.11 -12.78
CA LYS A 130 19.56 3.95 -13.32
C LYS A 130 18.59 3.61 -12.19
N ARG A 131 17.77 4.58 -11.78
CA ARG A 131 16.60 4.34 -10.91
C ARG A 131 15.44 3.90 -11.78
N THR A 132 14.84 2.76 -11.46
CA THR A 132 13.71 2.19 -12.22
C THR A 132 12.34 2.65 -11.72
N LYS A 133 12.21 3.01 -10.43
CA LYS A 133 10.98 3.53 -9.80
C LYS A 133 11.36 4.38 -8.59
N ASP A 134 10.70 5.54 -8.41
CA ASP A 134 10.84 6.32 -7.18
C ASP A 134 10.11 5.58 -6.06
N LYS A 135 10.76 5.41 -4.91
CA LYS A 135 10.18 4.71 -3.75
C LYS A 135 9.69 5.68 -2.67
N SER A 136 10.03 6.97 -2.77
CA SER A 136 9.40 8.00 -1.95
C SER A 136 8.01 8.32 -2.49
N GLY A 137 7.07 8.74 -1.63
CA GLY A 137 5.72 9.15 -2.04
C GLY A 137 4.62 8.66 -1.11
N TYR A 138 3.37 8.73 -1.57
CA TYR A 138 2.20 8.26 -0.83
C TYR A 138 2.10 6.74 -0.82
N TYR A 139 1.70 6.18 0.33
CA TYR A 139 1.49 4.76 0.54
C TYR A 139 0.13 4.46 1.16
N LEU A 140 -0.57 3.48 0.59
CA LEU A 140 -1.75 2.85 1.15
C LEU A 140 -1.39 1.47 1.68
N LEU A 141 -1.44 1.32 3.01
CA LEU A 141 -1.14 0.06 3.69
C LEU A 141 -2.43 -0.65 4.07
N VAL A 142 -2.52 -1.94 3.73
CA VAL A 142 -3.68 -2.78 4.06
C VAL A 142 -3.24 -4.05 4.76
N ASN A 143 -3.72 -4.23 6.00
CA ASN A 143 -3.50 -5.46 6.76
C ASN A 143 -4.78 -6.27 6.82
N TYR A 144 -4.69 -7.60 6.69
CA TYR A 144 -5.86 -8.48 6.64
C TYR A 144 -5.61 -9.81 7.36
N GLN A 145 -6.69 -10.50 7.72
CA GLN A 145 -6.61 -11.85 8.29
C GLN A 145 -6.31 -12.89 7.21
N LYS A 146 -5.66 -13.98 7.61
CA LYS A 146 -5.47 -15.15 6.73
C LYS A 146 -6.61 -16.15 6.93
N PHE A 147 -6.91 -16.91 5.88
CA PHE A 147 -7.73 -18.10 6.01
C PHE A 147 -7.14 -19.08 7.04
N SER A 148 -8.04 -19.79 7.73
CA SER A 148 -7.68 -20.90 8.60
C SER A 148 -8.86 -21.87 8.71
N ASN A 149 -8.65 -23.03 9.33
CA ASN A 149 -9.69 -24.05 9.48
C ASN A 149 -10.96 -23.52 10.19
N SER A 150 -10.83 -22.46 11.00
CA SER A 150 -11.94 -21.83 11.71
C SER A 150 -12.33 -20.45 11.17
N LEU A 151 -11.69 -19.98 10.09
CA LEU A 151 -11.93 -18.66 9.51
C LEU A 151 -11.93 -18.73 7.98
N THR A 152 -13.13 -18.77 7.41
CA THR A 152 -13.36 -18.81 5.96
C THR A 152 -13.76 -17.45 5.39
N THR A 153 -14.01 -16.46 6.24
CA THR A 153 -14.33 -15.08 5.87
C THR A 153 -13.39 -14.10 6.58
N PRO A 154 -12.08 -14.12 6.27
CA PRO A 154 -11.13 -13.19 6.87
C PRO A 154 -11.49 -11.73 6.57
N GLN A 155 -11.12 -10.83 7.48
CA GLN A 155 -11.44 -9.40 7.41
C GLN A 155 -10.19 -8.53 7.21
N ILE A 156 -10.40 -7.33 6.67
CA ILE A 156 -9.41 -6.25 6.76
C ILE A 156 -9.26 -5.84 8.24
N LEU A 157 -8.02 -5.75 8.69
CA LEU A 157 -7.65 -5.41 10.08
C LEU A 157 -7.28 -3.94 10.23
N LYS A 158 -6.51 -3.40 9.29
CA LYS A 158 -6.03 -2.01 9.33
C LYS A 158 -5.95 -1.46 7.92
N ILE A 159 -6.27 -0.18 7.80
CA ILE A 159 -5.99 0.61 6.60
C ILE A 159 -5.27 1.86 7.05
N ARG A 160 -4.10 2.13 6.46
CA ARG A 160 -3.30 3.29 6.80
C ARG A 160 -2.88 4.03 5.54
N PHE A 161 -2.87 5.35 5.61
CA PHE A 161 -2.47 6.21 4.50
C PHE A 161 -1.47 7.26 4.98
N GLY A 162 -0.46 7.56 4.17
CA GLY A 162 0.62 8.44 4.56
C GLY A 162 1.72 8.52 3.52
N TRP A 163 2.90 9.01 3.93
CA TRP A 163 4.05 9.20 3.05
C TRP A 163 5.25 8.43 3.58
N LEU A 164 5.98 7.75 2.70
CA LEU A 164 7.28 7.18 3.02
C LEU A 164 8.38 7.79 2.16
N ASP A 165 9.56 7.86 2.73
CA ASP A 165 10.79 8.07 2.01
C ASP A 165 11.45 6.74 1.67
N GLU A 166 12.20 6.68 0.56
CA GLU A 166 12.96 5.49 0.20
C GLU A 166 13.85 4.97 1.36
N GLN A 167 14.41 5.89 2.14
CA GLN A 167 15.32 5.55 3.25
C GLN A 167 14.60 4.95 4.48
N ASP A 168 13.26 5.04 4.54
CA ASP A 168 12.50 4.43 5.64
C ASP A 168 12.51 2.90 5.54
N TRP A 169 12.75 2.34 4.35
CA TRP A 169 12.79 0.90 4.11
C TRP A 169 14.11 0.30 4.57
N LYS A 170 14.04 -0.55 5.59
CA LYS A 170 15.18 -1.28 6.16
C LYS A 170 15.23 -2.70 5.62
N GLY A 171 16.32 -3.04 4.94
CA GLY A 171 16.56 -4.39 4.45
C GLY A 171 16.85 -5.35 5.60
N GLN A 172 16.54 -6.63 5.42
CA GLN A 172 17.01 -7.67 6.34
C GLN A 172 18.54 -7.74 6.34
N GLU A 173 19.14 -7.91 7.52
CA GLU A 173 20.60 -8.01 7.70
C GLU A 173 21.20 -9.23 6.98
N SER A 174 20.44 -10.33 6.89
CA SER A 174 20.88 -11.52 6.17
C SER A 174 21.08 -11.25 4.69
N GLN A 175 22.20 -11.73 4.14
CA GLN A 175 22.45 -11.72 2.69
C GLN A 175 21.42 -12.53 1.89
N THR A 176 20.66 -13.43 2.50
CA THR A 176 19.55 -14.17 1.87
C THR A 176 18.18 -13.55 2.12
N GLY A 177 18.11 -12.47 2.90
CA GLY A 177 16.88 -11.77 3.23
C GLY A 177 16.18 -11.27 1.97
N GLN A 178 14.89 -11.60 1.84
CA GLN A 178 14.07 -11.27 0.66
C GLN A 178 13.20 -10.02 0.88
N GLN A 179 13.19 -9.47 2.10
CA GLN A 179 12.22 -8.46 2.52
C GLN A 179 12.87 -7.20 3.07
N ALA A 180 12.17 -6.08 2.92
CA ALA A 180 12.40 -4.82 3.62
C ALA A 180 11.22 -4.52 4.54
N ASN A 181 11.49 -3.87 5.68
CA ASN A 181 10.50 -3.52 6.71
C ASN A 181 10.65 -2.05 7.14
N LEU A 182 9.72 -1.60 8.00
CA LEU A 182 9.68 -0.25 8.56
C LEU A 182 9.84 -0.32 10.09
N SER A 183 10.45 0.68 10.70
CA SER A 183 10.49 0.82 12.17
C SER A 183 9.13 1.23 12.76
N PRO A 184 8.90 0.99 14.07
CA PRO A 184 7.68 1.40 14.76
C PRO A 184 7.33 2.89 14.58
N ASP A 185 8.29 3.80 14.75
CA ASP A 185 8.10 5.25 14.65
C ASP A 185 7.54 5.68 13.29
N ILE A 186 7.91 4.96 12.22
CA ILE A 186 7.37 5.23 10.88
C ILE A 186 5.88 4.92 10.84
N TYR A 187 5.45 3.80 11.43
CA TYR A 187 4.02 3.46 11.51
C TYR A 187 3.23 4.43 12.38
N GLU A 188 3.84 4.92 13.46
CA GLU A 188 3.21 5.81 14.43
C GLU A 188 3.02 7.23 13.86
N HIS A 189 4.08 7.76 13.25
CA HIS A 189 4.13 9.16 12.86
C HIS A 189 3.85 9.39 11.39
N LYS A 190 4.36 8.55 10.47
CA LYS A 190 4.25 8.77 9.01
C LYS A 190 2.95 8.25 8.37
N PHE A 191 2.02 7.75 9.18
CA PHE A 191 0.72 7.25 8.72
C PHE A 191 -0.45 7.71 9.58
N ILE A 192 -1.61 7.84 8.95
CA ILE A 192 -2.92 7.97 9.60
C ILE A 192 -3.68 6.66 9.46
N SER A 193 -4.26 6.16 10.55
CA SER A 193 -5.17 5.01 10.50
C SER A 193 -6.54 5.48 10.04
N ILE A 194 -7.07 4.83 9.02
CA ILE A 194 -8.39 5.11 8.43
C ILE A 194 -9.36 3.91 8.58
N LEU A 195 -8.81 2.78 9.05
CA LEU A 195 -9.50 1.66 9.70
C LEU A 195 -8.55 1.12 10.78
#